data_AF-A0A0G0X5I1-F1
#
_entry.id   AF-A0A0G0X5I1-F1
#
_cell.length_a   1.000
_cell.length_b   1.000
_cell.length_c   1.000
_cell.angle_alpha   90.00
_cell.angle_beta   90.00
_cell.angle_gamma   90.00
#
_symmetry.space_group_name_H-M   'P 1'
#
loop_
_entity.id
_entity.type
_entity.pdbx_description
1 polymer ?
#
loop_
_entity_poly.entity_id
_entity_poly.type
_entity_poly.pdbx_seq_one_letter_code
_entity_poly.pdbx_strand_id
1 'polypeptide(L)'
;MLFKRPRIGIIVLLVLIVIFALFKISRFSDPQTTLSKNNTRFELTTDNPFGVMIGAPLGMSLNTKMQAAKQLGVTYYRPTTAIFLDKWNGTCKECAAASRNGLRLILTIRNGGGHGNPSTPPKDEKAYLQQVSEILDTHKPEVLVVENEENSMELFYTGTPQEYHRELKIACDLAHSKNSKCTNGGLVSSLVIGLVYDNYIQNGQLQKAEQFLDKALTSEKLTEFKSQKTKVEMQLTRGKGLLTGYKSAGADYVNFHWYSDSPEALAEAKVYIEHLQKCILSSRRGTHKTGQ
;
A
#
# COMPACT_ATOMS: atom_id res chain seq x y z
N MET A 1 -32.04 -13.52 75.48
CA MET A 1 -31.32 -14.77 75.10
C MET A 1 -32.28 -15.93 75.19
N LEU A 2 -32.68 -16.50 74.05
CA LEU A 2 -33.36 -17.79 73.98
C LEU A 2 -33.17 -18.37 72.56
N PHE A 3 -32.47 -19.50 72.51
CA PHE A 3 -32.17 -20.31 71.33
C PHE A 3 -33.45 -20.79 70.62
N LYS A 4 -33.46 -20.79 69.27
CA LYS A 4 -34.29 -21.72 68.49
C LYS A 4 -33.52 -22.26 67.27
N ARG A 5 -33.66 -23.58 67.13
CA ARG A 5 -32.97 -24.57 66.27
C ARG A 5 -33.13 -24.35 64.76
N PRO A 6 -32.26 -24.99 63.93
CA PRO A 6 -32.19 -24.77 62.48
C PRO A 6 -33.35 -25.43 61.73
N ARG A 7 -33.92 -24.72 60.75
CA ARG A 7 -34.94 -25.24 59.84
C ARG A 7 -34.27 -26.06 58.73
N ILE A 8 -34.17 -27.37 58.95
CA ILE A 8 -33.76 -28.41 57.99
C ILE A 8 -34.66 -28.44 56.72
N GLY A 9 -35.79 -27.71 56.71
CA GLY A 9 -36.70 -27.65 55.55
C GLY A 9 -36.25 -26.80 54.36
N ILE A 10 -35.25 -25.91 54.49
CA ILE A 10 -34.83 -25.04 53.37
C ILE A 10 -33.79 -25.70 52.45
N ILE A 11 -32.99 -26.63 52.98
CA ILE A 11 -31.92 -27.30 52.21
C ILE A 11 -32.50 -28.34 51.23
N VAL A 12 -33.61 -29.01 51.59
CA VAL A 12 -34.26 -30.01 50.72
C VAL A 12 -34.96 -29.37 49.51
N LEU A 13 -35.46 -28.14 49.64
CA LEU A 13 -36.13 -27.44 48.53
C LEU A 13 -35.14 -26.93 47.47
N LEU A 14 -33.91 -26.54 47.88
CA LEU A 14 -32.88 -26.05 46.95
C LEU A 14 -32.22 -27.18 46.13
N VAL A 15 -32.10 -28.40 46.67
CA VAL A 15 -31.53 -29.54 45.93
C VAL A 15 -32.50 -30.06 44.85
N LEU A 16 -33.82 -30.01 45.07
CA LEU A 16 -34.81 -30.45 44.08
C LEU A 16 -34.94 -29.50 42.87
N ILE A 17 -34.70 -28.19 43.04
CA ILE A 17 -34.75 -27.21 41.94
C ILE A 17 -33.54 -27.35 41.00
N VAL A 18 -32.36 -27.74 41.52
CA VAL A 18 -31.17 -27.97 40.69
C VAL A 18 -31.29 -29.27 39.87
N ILE A 19 -31.94 -30.31 40.40
CA ILE A 19 -32.13 -31.57 39.66
C ILE A 19 -33.17 -31.40 38.52
N PHE A 20 -34.22 -30.58 38.71
CA PHE A 20 -35.18 -30.30 37.64
C PHE A 20 -34.64 -29.37 36.54
N ALA A 21 -33.68 -28.49 36.86
CA ALA A 21 -32.99 -27.67 35.87
C ALA A 21 -31.98 -28.47 35.03
N LEU A 22 -31.41 -29.55 35.58
CA LEU A 22 -30.47 -30.43 34.85
C LEU A 22 -31.16 -31.48 33.97
N PHE A 23 -32.45 -31.77 34.17
CA PHE A 23 -33.19 -32.74 33.34
C PHE A 23 -34.00 -32.15 32.18
N LYS A 24 -34.09 -30.81 32.05
CA LYS A 24 -34.83 -30.15 30.95
C LYS A 24 -33.96 -29.63 29.78
N ILE A 25 -32.65 -29.84 29.82
CA ILE A 25 -31.72 -29.48 28.71
C ILE A 25 -31.31 -30.72 27.89
N SER A 26 -31.90 -31.88 28.17
CA SER A 26 -31.63 -33.12 27.43
C SER A 26 -32.90 -33.62 26.75
N ARG A 27 -33.29 -32.97 25.63
CA ARG A 27 -34.12 -33.50 24.53
C ARG A 27 -34.57 -32.35 23.62
N PHE A 28 -33.64 -31.88 22.79
CA PHE A 28 -34.01 -31.51 21.43
C PHE A 28 -33.27 -32.46 20.52
N SER A 29 -34.04 -33.36 19.92
CA SER A 29 -33.59 -34.29 18.90
C SER A 29 -33.09 -33.48 17.71
N ASP A 30 -31.84 -33.73 17.31
CA ASP A 30 -31.29 -33.24 16.04
C ASP A 30 -32.22 -33.66 14.89
N PRO A 31 -32.71 -32.71 14.07
CA PRO A 31 -33.13 -33.06 12.72
C PRO A 31 -31.87 -33.52 11.98
N GLN A 32 -31.85 -34.77 11.53
CA GLN A 32 -30.92 -35.22 10.50
C GLN A 32 -31.15 -34.39 9.23
N THR A 33 -30.56 -33.21 9.18
CA THR A 33 -30.26 -32.53 7.93
C THR A 33 -28.94 -33.11 7.47
N THR A 34 -29.00 -33.89 6.40
CA THR A 34 -27.86 -34.43 5.67
C THR A 34 -26.94 -33.29 5.22
N LEU A 35 -26.00 -32.92 6.09
CA LEU A 35 -24.81 -32.17 5.70
C LEU A 35 -24.00 -33.07 4.79
N SER A 36 -24.25 -32.93 3.49
CA SER A 36 -23.37 -33.39 2.44
C SER A 36 -21.94 -33.01 2.84
N LYS A 37 -21.09 -34.01 3.05
CA LYS A 37 -19.62 -33.89 3.08
C LYS A 37 -19.13 -33.49 1.69
N ASN A 38 -19.57 -32.34 1.19
CA ASN A 38 -18.83 -31.63 0.17
C ASN A 38 -17.70 -30.92 0.91
N ASN A 39 -16.66 -31.72 1.13
CA ASN A 39 -15.34 -31.28 1.52
C ASN A 39 -14.74 -30.50 0.34
N THR A 40 -15.36 -29.38 -0.03
CA THR A 40 -14.68 -28.33 -0.79
C THR A 40 -13.70 -27.70 0.17
N ARG A 41 -12.59 -28.42 0.38
CA ARG A 41 -11.31 -27.83 0.70
C ARG A 41 -11.20 -26.65 -0.26
N PHE A 42 -11.36 -25.43 0.24
CA PHE A 42 -10.82 -24.28 -0.46
C PHE A 42 -9.35 -24.62 -0.63
N GLU A 43 -8.96 -25.06 -1.83
CA GLU A 43 -7.58 -24.99 -2.24
C GLU A 43 -7.24 -23.51 -2.18
N LEU A 44 -6.64 -23.11 -1.06
CA LEU A 44 -5.86 -21.89 -0.97
C LEU A 44 -4.81 -22.02 -2.08
N THR A 45 -5.06 -21.40 -3.22
CA THR A 45 -4.08 -21.26 -4.28
C THR A 45 -2.85 -20.55 -3.69
N THR A 46 -1.66 -21.10 -3.92
CA THR A 46 -0.59 -21.13 -2.89
C THR A 46 0.42 -19.96 -2.95
N ASP A 47 -0.01 -18.76 -3.31
CA ASP A 47 0.79 -17.53 -3.21
C ASP A 47 -0.13 -16.37 -2.80
N ASN A 48 0.26 -15.62 -1.76
CA ASN A 48 -0.36 -14.33 -1.46
C ASN A 48 0.26 -13.29 -2.42
N PRO A 49 -0.50 -12.74 -3.38
CA PRO A 49 0.06 -11.88 -4.42
C PRO A 49 0.47 -10.50 -3.89
N PHE A 50 0.17 -10.19 -2.63
CA PHE A 50 0.43 -8.88 -2.04
C PHE A 50 1.84 -8.78 -1.45
N GLY A 51 2.28 -7.53 -1.31
CA GLY A 51 3.46 -7.16 -0.54
C GLY A 51 3.11 -6.28 0.65
N VAL A 52 4.08 -6.03 1.53
CA VAL A 52 3.90 -5.17 2.71
C VAL A 52 5.00 -4.12 2.88
N MET A 53 4.62 -2.98 3.47
CA MET A 53 5.50 -1.89 3.90
C MET A 53 5.20 -1.58 5.38
N ILE A 54 5.81 -2.34 6.30
CA ILE A 54 5.41 -2.29 7.72
C ILE A 54 6.02 -1.07 8.42
N GLY A 55 5.32 0.05 8.30
CA GLY A 55 5.53 1.25 9.11
C GLY A 55 5.06 1.00 10.53
N ALA A 56 5.94 0.49 11.38
CA ALA A 56 5.61 0.21 12.76
C ALA A 56 5.26 1.48 13.56
N PRO A 57 4.60 1.38 14.74
CA PRO A 57 4.85 2.36 15.79
C PRO A 57 6.37 2.42 16.07
N LEU A 58 6.86 3.59 16.50
CA LEU A 58 8.26 3.80 16.86
C LEU A 58 8.76 2.64 17.76
N GLY A 59 9.80 1.92 17.31
CA GLY A 59 10.48 0.91 18.14
C GLY A 59 10.23 -0.57 17.81
N MET A 60 9.39 -0.93 16.82
CA MET A 60 9.31 -2.34 16.41
C MET A 60 10.64 -2.82 15.81
N SER A 61 11.17 -3.92 16.34
CA SER A 61 12.41 -4.50 15.85
C SER A 61 12.28 -5.02 14.41
N LEU A 62 13.39 -5.08 13.67
CA LEU A 62 13.42 -5.69 12.34
C LEU A 62 12.93 -7.15 12.38
N ASN A 63 13.28 -7.91 13.41
CA ASN A 63 12.82 -9.29 13.57
C ASN A 63 11.29 -9.37 13.67
N THR A 64 10.66 -8.48 14.43
CA THR A 64 9.21 -8.44 14.55
C THR A 64 8.55 -8.09 13.21
N LYS A 65 9.10 -7.13 12.45
CA LYS A 65 8.60 -6.82 11.09
C LYS A 65 8.69 -8.04 10.16
N MET A 66 9.80 -8.77 10.18
CA MET A 66 9.98 -9.96 9.34
C MET A 66 9.05 -11.11 9.75
N GLN A 67 8.85 -11.32 11.04
CA GLN A 67 7.89 -12.30 11.55
C GLN A 67 6.46 -11.96 11.11
N ALA A 68 6.07 -10.68 11.20
CA ALA A 68 4.76 -10.23 10.73
C ALA A 68 4.60 -10.45 9.21
N ALA A 69 5.60 -10.10 8.39
CA ALA A 69 5.58 -10.36 6.95
C ALA A 69 5.42 -11.87 6.66
N LYS A 70 6.15 -12.73 7.37
CA LYS A 70 6.04 -14.19 7.25
C LYS A 70 4.65 -14.71 7.64
N GLN A 71 4.07 -14.20 8.72
CA GLN A 71 2.72 -14.57 9.17
C GLN A 71 1.64 -14.15 8.18
N LEU A 72 1.82 -13.02 7.50
CA LEU A 72 0.95 -12.59 6.41
C LEU A 72 1.13 -13.42 5.13
N GLY A 73 2.18 -14.25 5.06
CA GLY A 73 2.46 -15.12 3.92
C GLY A 73 2.82 -14.36 2.64
N VAL A 74 3.24 -13.11 2.72
CA VAL A 74 3.52 -12.26 1.56
C VAL A 74 4.86 -12.58 0.91
N THR A 75 4.91 -12.43 -0.41
CA THR A 75 6.13 -12.66 -1.20
C THR A 75 7.01 -11.41 -1.31
N TYR A 76 6.39 -10.22 -1.26
CA TYR A 76 7.08 -8.95 -1.50
C TYR A 76 7.19 -8.10 -0.23
N TYR A 77 8.34 -7.44 -0.06
CA TYR A 77 8.59 -6.52 1.05
C TYR A 77 9.15 -5.20 0.53
N ARG A 78 8.53 -4.09 0.94
CA ARG A 78 9.02 -2.74 0.69
C ARG A 78 9.62 -2.17 1.98
N PRO A 79 10.95 -1.90 2.03
CA PRO A 79 11.57 -1.21 3.14
C PRO A 79 10.87 0.10 3.46
N THR A 80 10.82 0.44 4.75
CA THR A 80 10.16 1.65 5.23
C THR A 80 10.92 2.92 4.89
N THR A 81 12.24 2.83 4.76
CA THR A 81 13.12 3.93 4.38
C THR A 81 13.65 3.69 2.98
N ALA A 82 13.56 4.70 2.11
CA ALA A 82 14.22 4.68 0.82
C ALA A 82 15.75 4.70 0.98
N ILE A 83 16.47 4.17 0.00
CA ILE A 83 17.92 4.41 -0.09
C ILE A 83 18.12 5.79 -0.72
N PHE A 84 18.83 6.66 -0.01
CA PHE A 84 19.21 7.98 -0.49
C PHE A 84 20.63 7.91 -1.05
N LEU A 85 20.80 8.21 -2.33
CA LEU A 85 22.05 8.07 -3.07
C LEU A 85 23.16 8.98 -2.52
N ASP A 86 22.81 10.23 -2.18
CA ASP A 86 23.69 11.20 -1.53
C ASP A 86 24.20 10.78 -0.14
N LYS A 87 23.57 9.77 0.47
CA LYS A 87 23.88 9.24 1.81
C LYS A 87 24.20 7.74 1.77
N TRP A 88 24.39 7.17 0.58
CA TRP A 88 24.62 5.75 0.43
C TRP A 88 25.96 5.36 1.04
N ASN A 89 25.93 4.39 1.95
CA ASN A 89 27.10 3.92 2.70
C ASN A 89 27.36 2.42 2.51
N GLY A 90 26.78 1.81 1.47
CA GLY A 90 26.88 0.38 1.23
C GLY A 90 25.92 -0.49 2.04
N THR A 91 25.04 0.07 2.88
CA THR A 91 24.20 -0.72 3.79
C THR A 91 22.71 -0.37 3.78
N CYS A 92 21.88 -1.41 3.74
CA CYS A 92 20.45 -1.35 4.07
C CYS A 92 20.08 -2.54 4.98
N LYS A 93 20.00 -2.28 6.30
CA LYS A 93 19.72 -3.34 7.30
C LYS A 93 18.36 -4.00 7.10
N GLU A 94 17.33 -3.22 6.75
CA GLU A 94 15.98 -3.72 6.51
C GLU A 94 15.93 -4.56 5.22
N CYS A 95 16.63 -4.15 4.15
CA CYS A 95 16.76 -4.92 2.92
C CYS A 95 17.42 -6.27 3.19
N ALA A 96 18.57 -6.29 3.88
CA ALA A 96 19.26 -7.53 4.21
C ALA A 96 18.43 -8.46 5.12
N ALA A 97 17.64 -7.89 6.04
CA ALA A 97 16.73 -8.68 6.87
C ALA A 97 15.61 -9.33 6.04
N ALA A 98 15.00 -8.59 5.11
CA ALA A 98 13.96 -9.10 4.22
C ALA A 98 14.49 -10.21 3.31
N SER A 99 15.64 -10.00 2.65
CA SER A 99 16.25 -11.03 1.80
C SER A 99 16.61 -12.31 2.56
N ARG A 100 17.15 -12.21 3.79
CA ARG A 100 17.43 -13.39 4.63
C ARG A 100 16.18 -14.18 5.02
N ASN A 101 15.01 -13.53 5.01
CA ASN A 101 13.73 -14.18 5.27
C ASN A 101 13.02 -14.65 3.98
N GLY A 102 13.72 -14.64 2.83
CA GLY A 102 13.19 -15.12 1.56
C GLY A 102 12.21 -14.16 0.88
N LEU A 103 12.10 -12.92 1.36
CA LEU A 103 11.20 -11.91 0.79
C LEU A 103 11.86 -11.22 -0.41
N ARG A 104 11.08 -10.97 -1.45
CA ARG A 104 11.53 -10.23 -2.64
C ARG A 104 11.37 -8.73 -2.42
N LEU A 105 12.41 -7.96 -2.73
CA LEU A 105 12.44 -6.53 -2.42
C LEU A 105 11.74 -5.68 -3.48
N ILE A 106 10.89 -4.77 -3.02
CA ILE A 106 10.42 -3.60 -3.76
C ILE A 106 11.19 -2.39 -3.20
N LEU A 107 12.27 -1.99 -3.87
CA LEU A 107 13.27 -1.08 -3.30
C LEU A 107 13.12 0.32 -3.87
N THR A 108 12.82 1.29 -3.01
CA THR A 108 12.80 2.71 -3.38
C THR A 108 14.18 3.32 -3.25
N ILE A 109 14.67 3.93 -4.32
CA ILE A 109 15.85 4.80 -4.32
C ILE A 109 15.41 6.26 -4.48
N ARG A 110 16.20 7.20 -3.96
CA ARG A 110 16.05 8.63 -4.19
C ARG A 110 17.42 9.22 -4.46
N ASN A 111 17.55 10.08 -5.46
CA ASN A 111 18.81 10.75 -5.78
C ASN A 111 19.36 11.56 -4.59
N GLY A 112 18.47 12.08 -3.74
CA GLY A 112 18.85 12.69 -2.46
C GLY A 112 17.65 13.17 -1.62
N GLY A 113 17.87 14.17 -0.79
CA GLY A 113 16.83 14.81 0.03
C GLY A 113 16.50 14.06 1.32
N GLY A 114 15.22 13.98 1.68
CA GLY A 114 14.72 13.33 2.91
C GLY A 114 14.20 14.30 3.96
N HIS A 115 13.44 13.83 4.97
CA HIS A 115 12.83 14.65 6.04
C HIS A 115 12.29 16.02 5.58
N GLY A 116 11.32 16.01 4.65
CA GLY A 116 10.72 17.25 4.11
C GLY A 116 11.55 17.97 3.05
N ASN A 117 12.75 17.48 2.73
CA ASN A 117 13.55 17.99 1.62
C ASN A 117 13.28 17.15 0.36
N PRO A 118 12.79 17.77 -0.73
CA PRO A 118 12.63 17.09 -2.00
C PRO A 118 13.99 16.73 -2.61
N SER A 119 14.03 15.66 -3.39
CA SER A 119 15.17 15.34 -4.26
C SER A 119 15.13 16.22 -5.50
N THR A 120 16.30 16.37 -6.12
CA THR A 120 16.46 17.04 -7.42
C THR A 120 16.90 16.00 -8.45
N PRO A 121 16.70 16.25 -9.76
CA PRO A 121 17.26 15.39 -10.80
C PRO A 121 18.78 15.20 -10.63
N PRO A 122 19.35 14.06 -11.03
CA PRO A 122 20.79 13.83 -10.97
C PRO A 122 21.53 14.81 -11.88
N LYS A 123 22.54 15.48 -11.33
CA LYS A 123 23.41 16.41 -12.07
C LYS A 123 24.53 15.68 -12.82
N ASP A 124 24.98 14.55 -12.27
CA ASP A 124 25.98 13.67 -12.85
C ASP A 124 25.36 12.27 -13.03
N GLU A 125 24.95 11.97 -14.26
CA GLU A 125 24.32 10.69 -14.62
C GLU A 125 25.28 9.51 -14.47
N LYS A 126 26.59 9.72 -14.60
CA LYS A 126 27.58 8.64 -14.45
C LYS A 126 27.73 8.26 -12.97
N ALA A 127 27.88 9.24 -12.09
CA ALA A 127 27.94 9.01 -10.65
C ALA A 127 26.62 8.42 -10.13
N TYR A 128 25.48 8.93 -10.61
CA TYR A 128 24.16 8.37 -10.32
C TYR A 128 24.08 6.88 -10.71
N LEU A 129 24.39 6.54 -11.97
CA LEU A 129 24.33 5.15 -12.44
C LEU A 129 25.30 4.23 -11.72
N GLN A 130 26.48 4.72 -11.32
CA GLN A 130 27.42 3.93 -10.53
C GLN A 130 26.83 3.54 -9.17
N GLN A 131 26.20 4.48 -8.46
CA GLN A 131 25.57 4.20 -7.17
C GLN A 131 24.33 3.30 -7.33
N VAL A 132 23.49 3.55 -8.33
CA VAL A 132 22.35 2.67 -8.63
C VAL A 132 22.84 1.26 -8.96
N SER A 133 23.92 1.11 -9.73
CA SER A 133 24.50 -0.19 -10.05
C SER A 133 24.94 -0.93 -8.80
N GLU A 134 25.65 -0.25 -7.89
CA GLU A 134 26.10 -0.85 -6.63
C GLU A 134 24.92 -1.33 -5.77
N ILE A 135 23.86 -0.53 -5.66
CA ILE A 135 22.63 -0.88 -4.93
C ILE A 135 21.97 -2.12 -5.55
N LEU A 136 21.84 -2.15 -6.88
CA LEU A 136 21.24 -3.28 -7.60
C LEU A 136 22.08 -4.56 -7.46
N ASP A 137 23.41 -4.47 -7.53
CA ASP A 137 24.31 -5.61 -7.34
C ASP A 137 24.25 -6.15 -5.91
N THR A 138 24.12 -5.25 -4.93
CA THR A 138 24.08 -5.59 -3.49
C THR A 138 22.74 -6.20 -3.08
N HIS A 139 21.62 -5.63 -3.53
CA HIS A 139 20.30 -5.99 -3.02
C HIS A 139 19.43 -6.78 -3.99
N LYS A 140 19.74 -6.75 -5.30
CA LYS A 140 19.03 -7.49 -6.35
C LYS A 140 17.50 -7.41 -6.19
N PRO A 141 16.92 -6.21 -6.14
CA PRO A 141 15.49 -6.09 -5.91
C PRO A 141 14.71 -6.72 -7.06
N GLU A 142 13.51 -7.26 -6.77
CA GLU A 142 12.58 -7.64 -7.85
C GLU A 142 12.19 -6.39 -8.63
N VAL A 143 12.04 -5.26 -7.92
CA VAL A 143 11.58 -3.98 -8.47
C VAL A 143 12.39 -2.84 -7.89
N LEU A 144 12.99 -2.05 -8.77
CA LEU A 144 13.51 -0.72 -8.47
C LEU A 144 12.40 0.33 -8.61
N VAL A 145 12.15 1.09 -7.54
CA VAL A 145 11.23 2.22 -7.52
C VAL A 145 12.08 3.49 -7.53
N VAL A 146 11.96 4.30 -8.58
CA VAL A 146 12.81 5.50 -8.80
C VAL A 146 12.11 6.74 -8.23
N GLU A 147 12.74 7.36 -7.23
CA GLU A 147 12.18 8.45 -6.43
C GLU A 147 10.96 8.03 -5.58
N ASN A 148 10.32 9.00 -4.94
CA ASN A 148 9.06 8.82 -4.21
C ASN A 148 8.14 9.98 -4.57
N GLU A 149 6.87 9.72 -4.90
CA GLU A 149 5.87 10.78 -5.11
C GLU A 149 6.35 11.93 -6.00
N GLU A 150 6.82 11.60 -7.20
CA GLU A 150 7.47 12.52 -8.13
C GLU A 150 6.59 13.72 -8.57
N ASN A 151 5.28 13.65 -8.33
CA ASN A 151 4.35 14.76 -8.56
C ASN A 151 4.32 15.79 -7.40
N SER A 152 4.86 15.45 -6.23
CA SER A 152 4.87 16.27 -5.02
C SER A 152 6.13 17.13 -4.93
N MET A 153 6.09 18.31 -5.55
CA MET A 153 7.26 19.19 -5.68
C MET A 153 7.82 19.71 -4.35
N GLU A 154 6.93 20.07 -3.42
CA GLU A 154 7.31 20.68 -2.14
C GLU A 154 7.95 19.68 -1.18
N LEU A 155 7.60 18.39 -1.30
CA LEU A 155 7.95 17.38 -0.30
C LEU A 155 8.95 16.35 -0.82
N PHE A 156 8.89 16.01 -2.12
CA PHE A 156 9.57 14.83 -2.61
C PHE A 156 10.40 15.02 -3.88
N TYR A 157 9.99 15.77 -4.91
CA TYR A 157 10.82 15.88 -6.13
C TYR A 157 10.63 17.20 -6.88
N THR A 158 11.70 17.98 -7.06
CA THR A 158 11.60 19.33 -7.66
C THR A 158 11.77 19.36 -9.18
N GLY A 159 12.18 18.27 -9.83
CA GLY A 159 12.41 18.24 -11.28
C GLY A 159 11.14 18.40 -12.10
N THR A 160 11.27 18.78 -13.36
CA THR A 160 10.18 18.76 -14.36
C THR A 160 9.82 17.31 -14.76
N PRO A 161 8.67 17.08 -15.41
CA PRO A 161 8.33 15.75 -15.92
C PRO A 161 9.39 15.19 -16.88
N GLN A 162 9.95 16.03 -17.75
CA GLN A 162 10.99 15.64 -18.70
C GLN A 162 12.29 15.24 -18.02
N GLU A 163 12.71 15.99 -16.98
CA GLU A 163 13.86 15.62 -16.16
C GLU A 163 13.62 14.30 -15.42
N TYR A 164 12.41 14.10 -14.89
CA TYR A 164 12.04 12.83 -14.28
C TYR A 164 12.06 11.67 -15.27
N HIS A 165 11.58 11.87 -16.51
CA HIS A 165 11.63 10.83 -17.54
C HIS A 165 13.07 10.45 -17.93
N ARG A 166 13.98 11.43 -18.00
CA ARG A 166 15.42 11.19 -18.21
C ARG A 166 16.00 10.32 -17.10
N GLU A 167 15.74 10.70 -15.85
CA GLU A 167 16.20 9.95 -14.68
C GLU A 167 15.61 8.54 -14.62
N LEU A 168 14.30 8.40 -14.80
CA LEU A 168 13.60 7.12 -14.83
C LEU A 168 14.16 6.23 -15.94
N LYS A 169 14.42 6.81 -17.13
CA LYS A 169 14.97 6.06 -18.27
C LYS A 169 16.31 5.42 -17.95
N ILE A 170 17.27 6.21 -17.49
CA ILE A 170 18.62 5.70 -17.24
C ILE A 170 18.61 4.68 -16.09
N ALA A 171 17.77 4.88 -15.06
CA ALA A 171 17.62 3.94 -13.96
C ALA A 171 16.95 2.63 -14.40
N CYS A 172 15.90 2.69 -15.22
CA CYS A 172 15.21 1.51 -15.72
C CYS A 172 16.06 0.70 -16.69
N ASP A 173 16.76 1.35 -17.63
CA ASP A 173 17.69 0.66 -18.54
C ASP A 173 18.76 -0.13 -17.75
N LEU A 174 19.29 0.47 -16.66
CA LEU A 174 20.25 -0.20 -15.78
C LEU A 174 19.60 -1.34 -14.96
N ALA A 175 18.41 -1.12 -14.40
CA ALA A 175 17.67 -2.15 -13.67
C ALA A 175 17.40 -3.39 -14.53
N HIS A 176 16.93 -3.19 -15.77
CA HIS A 176 16.67 -4.27 -16.71
C HIS A 176 17.94 -5.03 -17.07
N SER A 177 19.07 -4.33 -17.28
CA SER A 177 20.37 -4.99 -17.54
C SER A 177 20.83 -5.89 -16.39
N LYS A 178 20.31 -5.68 -15.19
CA LYS A 178 20.58 -6.46 -13.97
C LYS A 178 19.42 -7.38 -13.55
N ASN A 179 18.45 -7.61 -14.44
CA ASN A 179 17.26 -8.44 -14.22
C ASN A 179 16.33 -7.97 -13.09
N SER A 180 16.28 -6.65 -12.84
CA SER A 180 15.28 -6.03 -11.96
C SER A 180 14.23 -5.30 -12.80
N LYS A 181 12.96 -5.39 -12.42
CA LYS A 181 11.91 -4.52 -12.96
C LYS A 181 12.11 -3.10 -12.44
N CYS A 182 11.48 -2.12 -13.08
CA CYS A 182 11.58 -0.71 -12.76
C CYS A 182 10.22 -0.02 -12.82
N THR A 183 9.99 0.95 -11.94
CA THR A 183 8.75 1.75 -11.91
C THR A 183 9.01 3.15 -11.34
N ASN A 184 8.03 4.03 -11.54
CA ASN A 184 8.04 5.38 -10.98
C ASN A 184 7.87 5.40 -9.44
N GLY A 185 8.16 6.53 -8.81
CA GLY A 185 8.22 6.68 -7.36
C GLY A 185 6.89 6.47 -6.65
N GLY A 186 5.82 6.83 -7.34
CA GLY A 186 4.44 6.50 -6.99
C GLY A 186 3.61 7.77 -6.92
N LEU A 187 2.72 7.97 -7.88
CA LEU A 187 1.82 9.11 -7.87
C LEU A 187 1.00 9.17 -6.58
N VAL A 188 0.85 10.35 -5.98
CA VAL A 188 0.02 10.50 -4.78
C VAL A 188 -1.46 10.25 -5.08
N SER A 189 -2.19 9.73 -4.08
CA SER A 189 -3.61 9.37 -4.21
C SER A 189 -4.48 10.53 -4.69
N SER A 190 -4.22 11.76 -4.21
CA SER A 190 -5.00 12.94 -4.59
C SER A 190 -4.84 13.31 -6.07
N LEU A 191 -3.64 13.12 -6.64
CA LEU A 191 -3.42 13.30 -8.07
C LEU A 191 -4.19 12.25 -8.88
N VAL A 192 -4.09 10.97 -8.50
CA VAL A 192 -4.79 9.88 -9.21
C VAL A 192 -6.31 10.12 -9.19
N ILE A 193 -6.86 10.51 -8.04
CA ILE A 193 -8.28 10.90 -7.92
C ILE A 193 -8.59 12.09 -8.84
N GLY A 194 -7.76 13.13 -8.83
CA GLY A 194 -7.94 14.28 -9.72
C GLY A 194 -7.92 13.89 -11.20
N LEU A 195 -7.06 12.96 -11.62
CA LEU A 195 -6.95 12.52 -13.01
C LEU A 195 -8.20 11.76 -13.49
N VAL A 196 -8.77 10.90 -12.65
CA VAL A 196 -10.03 10.21 -12.96
C VAL A 196 -11.19 11.20 -13.04
N TYR A 197 -11.27 12.13 -12.07
CA TYR A 197 -12.25 13.21 -12.09
C TYR A 197 -12.14 14.04 -13.38
N ASP A 198 -10.95 14.53 -13.71
CA ASP A 198 -10.72 15.32 -14.91
C ASP A 198 -11.07 14.53 -16.18
N ASN A 199 -10.75 13.23 -16.24
CA ASN A 199 -11.17 12.38 -17.35
C ASN A 199 -12.70 12.36 -17.53
N TYR A 200 -13.47 12.24 -16.44
CA TYR A 200 -14.93 12.33 -16.53
C TYR A 200 -15.40 13.69 -17.02
N ILE A 201 -14.80 14.78 -16.55
CA ILE A 201 -15.11 16.14 -17.02
C ILE A 201 -14.83 16.30 -18.51
N GLN A 202 -13.64 15.89 -18.99
CA GLN A 202 -13.24 16.01 -20.39
C GLN A 202 -14.14 15.19 -21.34
N ASN A 203 -14.76 14.12 -20.83
CA ASN A 203 -15.71 13.30 -21.60
C ASN A 203 -17.17 13.74 -21.42
N GLY A 204 -17.44 14.90 -20.82
CA GLY A 204 -18.79 15.43 -20.60
C GLY A 204 -19.61 14.66 -19.54
N GLN A 205 -18.96 13.80 -18.75
CA GLN A 205 -19.61 12.92 -17.77
C GLN A 205 -19.68 13.58 -16.38
N LEU A 206 -20.25 14.79 -16.31
CA LEU A 206 -20.23 15.64 -15.10
C LEU A 206 -20.79 14.92 -13.85
N GLN A 207 -21.90 14.21 -13.99
CA GLN A 207 -22.50 13.48 -12.87
C GLN A 207 -21.58 12.37 -12.34
N LYS A 208 -20.88 11.66 -13.23
CA LYS A 208 -19.90 10.63 -12.82
C LYS A 208 -18.69 11.23 -12.14
N ALA A 209 -18.25 12.41 -12.60
CA ALA A 209 -17.14 13.13 -11.99
C ALA A 209 -17.43 13.46 -10.51
N GLU A 210 -18.59 14.04 -10.23
CA GLU A 210 -19.00 14.36 -8.84
C GLU A 210 -19.19 13.09 -8.00
N GLN A 211 -19.91 12.08 -8.53
CA GLN A 211 -20.09 10.80 -7.83
C GLN A 211 -18.75 10.12 -7.51
N PHE A 212 -17.77 10.21 -8.40
CA PHE A 212 -16.44 9.67 -8.16
C PHE A 212 -15.74 10.37 -7.00
N LEU A 213 -15.78 11.72 -6.96
CA LEU A 213 -15.20 12.48 -5.85
C LEU A 213 -15.86 12.15 -4.51
N ASP A 214 -17.19 12.05 -4.47
CA ASP A 214 -17.94 11.72 -3.26
C ASP A 214 -17.59 10.32 -2.71
N LYS A 215 -17.27 9.36 -3.59
CA LYS A 215 -16.78 8.03 -3.20
C LYS A 215 -15.32 8.05 -2.77
N ALA A 216 -14.49 8.80 -3.49
CA ALA A 216 -13.03 8.74 -3.35
C ALA A 216 -12.49 9.57 -2.18
N LEU A 217 -13.18 10.64 -1.77
CA LEU A 217 -12.71 11.60 -0.78
C LEU A 217 -13.66 11.67 0.43
N THR A 218 -13.08 11.93 1.61
CA THR A 218 -13.87 12.35 2.77
C THR A 218 -14.43 13.75 2.53
N SER A 219 -15.48 14.16 3.27
CA SER A 219 -16.09 15.49 3.13
C SER A 219 -15.10 16.65 3.30
N GLU A 220 -14.13 16.49 4.22
CA GLU A 220 -13.05 17.47 4.42
C GLU A 220 -12.17 17.56 3.17
N LYS A 221 -11.69 16.42 2.66
CA LYS A 221 -10.81 16.38 1.49
C LYS A 221 -11.53 16.81 0.21
N LEU A 222 -12.82 16.56 0.10
CA LEU A 222 -13.66 17.06 -0.99
C LEU A 222 -13.75 18.60 -0.97
N THR A 223 -13.95 19.18 0.22
CA THR A 223 -13.99 20.64 0.40
C THR A 223 -12.63 21.26 0.05
N GLU A 224 -11.54 20.64 0.51
CA GLU A 224 -10.18 21.04 0.16
C GLU A 224 -9.94 20.98 -1.36
N PHE A 225 -10.30 19.86 -2.00
CA PHE A 225 -10.15 19.67 -3.44
C PHE A 225 -10.92 20.73 -4.24
N LYS A 226 -12.18 21.01 -3.86
CA LYS A 226 -13.03 22.01 -4.54
C LYS A 226 -12.55 23.45 -4.32
N SER A 227 -11.99 23.76 -3.16
CA SER A 227 -11.51 25.12 -2.83
C SER A 227 -10.13 25.43 -3.42
N GLN A 228 -9.27 24.43 -3.64
CA GLN A 228 -7.90 24.61 -4.15
C GLN A 228 -7.78 24.37 -5.66
N LYS A 229 -8.71 24.90 -6.46
CA LYS A 229 -8.80 24.63 -7.91
C LYS A 229 -7.47 24.81 -8.65
N THR A 230 -6.76 25.92 -8.44
CA THR A 230 -5.47 26.19 -9.10
C THR A 230 -4.40 25.16 -8.73
N LYS A 231 -4.33 24.73 -7.47
CA LYS A 231 -3.37 23.70 -7.02
C LYS A 231 -3.68 22.35 -7.67
N VAL A 232 -4.96 22.00 -7.76
CA VAL A 232 -5.43 20.80 -8.45
C VAL A 232 -5.05 20.87 -9.93
N GLU A 233 -5.32 21.98 -10.63
CA GLU A 233 -4.97 22.15 -12.05
C GLU A 233 -3.46 22.03 -12.32
N MET A 234 -2.62 22.62 -11.46
CA MET A 234 -1.16 22.47 -11.55
C MET A 234 -0.73 21.02 -11.35
N GLN A 235 -1.28 20.33 -10.34
CA GLN A 235 -1.00 18.91 -10.10
C GLN A 235 -1.46 18.04 -11.28
N LEU A 236 -2.62 18.30 -11.86
CA LEU A 236 -3.12 17.60 -13.05
C LEU A 236 -2.22 17.80 -14.26
N THR A 237 -1.80 19.04 -14.52
CA THR A 237 -0.90 19.37 -15.63
C THR A 237 0.42 18.61 -15.48
N ARG A 238 1.01 18.67 -14.27
CA ARG A 238 2.25 17.94 -13.96
C ARG A 238 2.05 16.43 -14.06
N GLY A 239 0.99 15.88 -13.48
CA GLY A 239 0.70 14.45 -13.47
C GLY A 239 0.45 13.88 -14.87
N LYS A 240 -0.29 14.60 -15.72
CA LYS A 240 -0.44 14.25 -17.15
C LYS A 240 0.92 14.25 -17.84
N GLY A 241 1.72 15.30 -17.62
CA GLY A 241 3.09 15.38 -18.16
C GLY A 241 3.98 14.23 -17.71
N LEU A 242 3.86 13.77 -16.46
CA LEU A 242 4.60 12.61 -15.97
C LEU A 242 4.12 11.30 -16.62
N LEU A 243 2.80 11.10 -16.71
CA LEU A 243 2.23 9.90 -17.30
C LEU A 243 2.62 9.70 -18.77
N THR A 244 2.79 10.75 -19.57
CA THR A 244 3.10 10.58 -21.00
C THR A 244 4.44 9.89 -21.27
N GLY A 245 5.39 9.93 -20.34
CA GLY A 245 6.75 9.43 -20.58
C GLY A 245 7.16 8.16 -19.82
N TYR A 246 6.37 7.67 -18.85
CA TYR A 246 6.78 6.51 -18.05
C TYR A 246 7.09 5.27 -18.89
N LYS A 247 6.21 4.90 -19.82
CA LYS A 247 6.43 3.74 -20.69
C LYS A 247 7.63 3.90 -21.60
N SER A 248 7.82 5.05 -22.22
CA SER A 248 8.99 5.32 -23.07
C SER A 248 10.30 5.40 -22.28
N ALA A 249 10.21 5.74 -21.00
CA ALA A 249 11.32 5.66 -20.05
C ALA A 249 11.57 4.25 -19.52
N GLY A 250 10.86 3.22 -20.00
CA GLY A 250 11.13 1.83 -19.63
C GLY A 250 10.51 1.40 -18.30
N ALA A 251 9.57 2.14 -17.72
CA ALA A 251 8.83 1.63 -16.56
C ALA A 251 7.98 0.41 -16.96
N ASP A 252 8.10 -0.68 -16.19
CA ASP A 252 7.35 -1.92 -16.40
C ASP A 252 5.86 -1.78 -16.04
N TYR A 253 5.56 -0.86 -15.13
CA TYR A 253 4.21 -0.51 -14.71
C TYR A 253 4.17 0.87 -14.06
N VAL A 254 2.96 1.41 -13.91
CA VAL A 254 2.74 2.64 -13.14
C VAL A 254 2.44 2.28 -11.69
N ASN A 255 3.23 2.88 -10.80
CA ASN A 255 3.07 2.83 -9.37
C ASN A 255 2.31 4.07 -8.90
N PHE A 256 1.40 3.88 -7.95
CA PHE A 256 0.73 4.97 -7.26
C PHE A 256 0.39 4.59 -5.82
N HIS A 257 0.21 5.60 -4.99
CA HIS A 257 -0.21 5.45 -3.61
C HIS A 257 -1.70 5.65 -3.53
N TRP A 258 -2.36 4.81 -2.72
CA TRP A 258 -3.80 4.85 -2.55
C TRP A 258 -4.13 4.90 -1.08
N TYR A 259 -4.69 6.03 -0.66
CA TYR A 259 -5.05 6.30 0.74
C TYR A 259 -6.55 6.56 0.91
N SER A 260 -7.34 6.39 -0.16
CA SER A 260 -8.80 6.36 -0.06
C SER A 260 -9.26 4.97 0.37
N ASP A 261 -10.27 4.92 1.22
CA ASP A 261 -10.84 3.67 1.73
C ASP A 261 -11.87 3.05 0.76
N SER A 262 -12.24 3.73 -0.34
CA SER A 262 -13.21 3.20 -1.31
C SER A 262 -12.55 2.22 -2.30
N PRO A 263 -12.91 0.92 -2.27
CA PRO A 263 -12.44 -0.05 -3.25
C PRO A 263 -13.00 0.22 -4.65
N GLU A 264 -14.20 0.80 -4.76
CA GLU A 264 -14.83 1.17 -6.03
C GLU A 264 -14.04 2.29 -6.71
N ALA A 265 -13.67 3.33 -5.96
CA ALA A 265 -12.83 4.41 -6.48
C ALA A 265 -11.44 3.90 -6.91
N LEU A 266 -10.86 2.94 -6.17
CA LEU A 266 -9.61 2.28 -6.58
C LEU A 266 -9.77 1.51 -7.89
N ALA A 267 -10.89 0.81 -8.08
CA ALA A 267 -11.16 0.07 -9.30
C ALA A 267 -11.28 1.01 -10.52
N GLU A 268 -11.96 2.14 -10.37
CA GLU A 268 -12.06 3.17 -11.42
C GLU A 268 -10.70 3.80 -11.73
N ALA A 269 -9.91 4.12 -10.70
CA ALA A 269 -8.54 4.61 -10.86
C ALA A 269 -7.65 3.62 -11.61
N LYS A 270 -7.74 2.33 -11.28
CA LYS A 270 -7.04 1.25 -11.98
C LYS A 270 -7.39 1.23 -13.46
N VAL A 271 -8.69 1.21 -13.80
CA VAL A 271 -9.16 1.18 -15.20
C VAL A 271 -8.63 2.40 -15.97
N TYR A 272 -8.67 3.58 -15.36
CA TYR A 272 -8.16 4.79 -15.98
C TYR A 272 -6.66 4.71 -16.29
N ILE A 273 -5.82 4.32 -15.32
CA ILE A 273 -4.37 4.24 -15.54
C ILE A 273 -4.00 3.13 -16.54
N GLU A 274 -4.69 1.98 -16.48
CA GLU A 274 -4.49 0.89 -17.46
C GLU A 274 -4.79 1.35 -18.89
N HIS A 275 -5.86 2.14 -19.07
CA HIS A 275 -6.21 2.71 -20.37
C HIS A 275 -5.13 3.64 -20.93
N LEU A 276 -4.53 4.46 -20.07
CA LEU A 276 -3.49 5.42 -20.50
C LEU A 276 -2.16 4.76 -20.88
N GLN A 277 -1.80 3.64 -20.24
CA GLN A 277 -0.43 3.11 -20.32
C GLN A 277 -0.32 1.77 -21.04
N LYS A 278 -1.42 1.00 -21.16
CA LYS A 278 -1.39 -0.39 -21.64
C LYS A 278 -0.30 -1.23 -20.95
N CYS A 279 -0.09 -1.01 -19.65
CA CYS A 279 0.91 -1.69 -18.82
C CYS A 279 0.25 -2.23 -17.56
N ILE A 280 1.00 -3.00 -16.76
CA ILE A 280 0.53 -3.52 -15.47
C ILE A 280 0.42 -2.37 -14.44
N LEU A 281 -0.17 -2.64 -13.28
CA LEU A 281 -0.27 -1.73 -12.14
C LEU A 281 0.28 -2.34 -10.86
N SER A 282 0.89 -1.51 -10.02
CA SER A 282 1.20 -1.82 -8.62
C SER A 282 0.73 -0.66 -7.73
N SER A 283 0.03 -0.96 -6.62
CA SER A 283 -0.52 0.08 -5.73
C SER A 283 -0.11 -0.13 -4.27
N ARG A 284 0.21 0.98 -3.59
CA ARG A 284 0.57 1.05 -2.16
C ARG A 284 -0.66 1.49 -1.36
N ARG A 285 -1.36 0.55 -0.69
CA ARG A 285 -2.45 0.87 0.26
C ARG A 285 -1.90 1.13 1.66
N GLY A 286 -2.40 2.17 2.33
CA GLY A 286 -2.11 2.47 3.73
C GLY A 286 -3.23 3.30 4.35
N THR A 287 -3.32 3.34 5.67
CA THR A 287 -4.26 4.22 6.39
C THR A 287 -3.57 5.55 6.72
N HIS A 288 -4.28 6.66 6.54
CA HIS A 288 -3.78 7.99 6.93
C HIS A 288 -3.61 8.03 8.45
N LYS A 289 -2.41 8.35 8.95
CA LYS A 289 -2.26 8.94 10.29
C LYS A 289 -2.45 10.44 10.14
N THR A 290 -3.52 10.96 10.73
CA THR A 290 -3.67 12.39 11.04
C THR A 290 -2.63 12.73 12.12
N GLY A 291 -1.46 13.20 11.70
CA GLY A 291 -0.48 13.83 12.59
C GLY A 291 -0.63 15.33 12.45
N GLN A 292 -0.92 15.98 13.57
CA GLN A 292 -0.99 17.44 13.76
C GLN A 292 0.22 18.17 13.21
#